data_AF-A0A327JZ90-F1
#
_entry.id   AF-A0A327JZ90-F1
#
_cell.length_a   1.000
_cell.length_b   1.000
_cell.length_c   1.000
_cell.angle_alpha   90.00
_cell.angle_beta   90.00
_cell.angle_gamma   90.00
#
_symmetry.space_group_name_H-M   'P 1'
#
loop_
_entity.id
_entity.type
_entity.pdbx_description
1 polymer ?
#
loop_
_entity_poly.entity_id
_entity_poly.type
_entity_poly.pdbx_seq_one_letter_code
_entity_poly.pdbx_strand_id
1 'polypeptide(L)' 'MNARQLDATTKKQLIDARRGQGQFREELRKLWRGRCAVTGCEVEDVLRASHIKPWRDASDQERLDPRNGLLLSATLDAL' A
#
# COMPACT_ATOMS: atom_id res chain seq x y z
N MET A 1 -26.71 0.17 -18.57
CA MET A 1 -26.10 -0.16 -17.27
C MET A 1 -25.57 1.15 -16.67
N ASN A 2 -26.15 1.61 -15.56
CA ASN A 2 -25.90 2.95 -15.01
C ASN A 2 -24.47 3.05 -14.43
N ALA A 3 -23.63 3.87 -15.05
CA ALA A 3 -22.41 4.34 -14.43
C ALA A 3 -22.79 5.23 -13.23
N ARG A 4 -22.55 4.74 -12.01
CA ARG A 4 -22.66 5.55 -10.79
C ARG A 4 -21.77 6.78 -10.96
N GLN A 5 -22.38 7.94 -11.13
CA GLN A 5 -21.69 9.21 -11.25
C GLN A 5 -21.11 9.56 -9.88
N LEU A 6 -19.84 9.20 -9.66
CA LEU A 6 -19.09 9.53 -8.46
C LEU A 6 -18.96 11.05 -8.36
N ASP A 7 -19.24 11.61 -7.19
CA ASP A 7 -19.06 13.03 -6.91
C ASP A 7 -17.58 13.43 -7.01
N ALA A 8 -17.33 14.73 -7.19
CA ALA A 8 -15.98 15.25 -7.42
C ALA A 8 -15.03 14.97 -6.24
N THR A 9 -15.54 14.94 -5.01
CA THR A 9 -14.77 14.65 -3.79
C THR A 9 -14.36 13.18 -3.76
N THR A 10 -15.28 12.27 -4.03
CA THR A 10 -15.01 10.82 -4.12
C THR A 10 -14.02 10.50 -5.24
N LYS A 11 -14.14 11.15 -6.40
CA LYS A 11 -13.15 11.00 -7.48
C LYS A 11 -11.75 11.46 -7.05
N LYS A 12 -11.65 12.61 -6.37
CA LYS A 12 -10.37 13.12 -5.87
C LYS A 12 -9.77 12.17 -4.82
N GLN A 13 -10.57 11.70 -3.86
CA GLN A 13 -10.13 10.72 -2.85
C GLN A 13 -9.61 9.42 -3.47
N LEU A 14 -10.26 8.91 -4.51
CA LEU A 14 -9.80 7.71 -5.22
C LEU A 14 -8.48 7.93 -5.95
N ILE A 15 -8.29 9.09 -6.57
CA ILE A 15 -7.04 9.47 -7.24
C ILE A 15 -5.92 9.63 -6.20
N ASP A 16 -6.18 10.34 -5.11
CA ASP A 16 -5.22 10.59 -4.04
C ASP A 16 -4.84 9.30 -3.32
N ALA A 17 -5.80 8.41 -3.06
CA ALA A 17 -5.53 7.07 -2.52
C ALA A 17 -4.67 6.22 -3.47
N ARG A 18 -4.94 6.26 -4.77
CA ARG A 18 -4.16 5.52 -5.78
C ARG A 18 -2.73 6.03 -5.88
N ARG A 19 -2.52 7.36 -5.87
CA ARG A 19 -1.19 7.96 -5.88
C ARG A 19 -0.44 7.73 -4.56
N GLY A 20 -1.14 7.87 -3.44
CA GLY A 20 -0.60 7.64 -2.10
C GLY A 20 -0.15 6.19 -1.89
N GLN A 21 -0.92 5.22 -2.40
CA GLN A 21 -0.52 3.81 -2.39
C GLN A 21 0.71 3.53 -3.26
N GLY A 22 0.84 4.22 -4.40
CA GLY A 22 2.04 4.14 -5.24
C GLY A 22 3.29 4.62 -4.50
N GLN A 23 3.22 5.83 -3.93
CA GLN A 23 4.32 6.40 -3.15
C GLN A 23 4.66 5.54 -1.92
N PHE A 24 3.66 5.09 -1.18
CA PHE A 24 3.84 4.19 -0.04
C PHE A 24 4.59 2.92 -0.45
N ARG A 25 4.16 2.26 -1.54
CA ARG A 25 4.82 1.06 -2.07
C ARG A 25 6.27 1.33 -2.48
N GLU A 26 6.55 2.45 -3.14
CA GLU A 26 7.92 2.81 -3.54
C GLU A 26 8.83 3.05 -2.34
N GLU A 27 8.36 3.79 -1.33
CA GLU A 27 9.14 4.04 -0.11
C GLU A 27 9.39 2.75 0.68
N LEU A 28 8.40 1.85 0.73
CA LEU A 28 8.56 0.51 1.29
C LEU A 28 9.59 -0.34 0.55
N ARG A 29 9.60 -0.30 -0.79
CA ARG A 29 10.64 -0.97 -1.59
C ARG A 29 12.02 -0.45 -1.25
N LYS A 30 12.20 0.87 -1.07
CA LYS A 30 13.49 1.44 -0.66
C LYS A 30 13.88 1.00 0.76
N LEU A 31 12.95 1.12 1.71
CA LEU A 31 13.17 0.76 3.11
C LEU A 31 13.62 -0.69 3.29
N TRP A 32 12.96 -1.62 2.57
CA TRP A 32 13.23 -3.05 2.64
C TRP A 32 14.22 -3.54 1.57
N ARG A 33 14.89 -2.64 0.84
CA ARG A 33 15.85 -2.96 -0.22
C ARG A 33 15.30 -3.91 -1.28
N GLY A 34 14.02 -3.75 -1.63
CA GLY A 34 13.32 -4.56 -2.62
C GLY A 34 13.06 -6.00 -2.19
N ARG A 35 13.15 -6.31 -0.89
CA ARG A 35 13.04 -7.67 -0.37
C ARG A 35 11.91 -7.84 0.63
N CYS A 36 11.31 -9.03 0.67
CA CYS A 36 10.38 -9.41 1.71
C CYS A 36 11.06 -9.28 3.09
N ALA A 37 10.39 -8.61 4.03
CA ALA A 37 10.87 -8.38 5.39
C ALA A 37 11.12 -9.67 6.17
N VAL A 38 10.43 -10.75 5.83
CA VAL A 38 10.49 -12.03 6.54
C VAL A 38 11.39 -13.04 5.81
N THR A 39 11.18 -13.21 4.50
CA THR A 39 11.87 -14.27 3.73
C THR A 39 13.08 -13.80 2.95
N GLY A 40 13.27 -12.48 2.79
CA GLY A 40 14.30 -11.92 1.92
C GLY A 40 14.03 -12.08 0.42
N CYS A 41 12.89 -12.65 0.01
CA CYS A 41 12.51 -12.81 -1.39
C CYS A 41 12.52 -11.47 -2.14
N GLU A 42 13.16 -11.41 -3.30
CA GLU A 42 13.31 -10.19 -4.12
C GLU A 42 12.48 -10.20 -5.42
N VAL A 43 11.62 -11.22 -5.61
CA VAL A 43 10.77 -11.33 -6.80
C VAL A 43 9.69 -10.25 -6.74
N GLU A 44 9.92 -9.15 -7.43
CA GLU A 44 9.11 -7.92 -7.34
C GLU A 44 7.60 -8.14 -7.55
N ASP A 45 7.22 -9.05 -8.45
CA ASP A 45 5.83 -9.35 -8.79
C ASP A 45 5.06 -10.02 -7.66
N VAL A 46 5.76 -10.71 -6.75
CA VAL A 46 5.12 -11.37 -5.60
C VAL A 46 5.13 -10.51 -4.35
N LEU A 47 5.77 -9.32 -4.39
CA LEU A 47 5.88 -8.44 -3.23
C LEU A 47 4.67 -7.51 -3.09
N ARG A 48 4.16 -7.40 -1.87
CA ARG A 48 3.04 -6.54 -1.46
C ARG A 48 3.47 -5.57 -0.37
N ALA A 49 2.95 -4.35 -0.46
CA ALA A 49 3.14 -3.32 0.55
C ALA A 49 1.97 -3.43 1.53
N SER A 50 2.23 -4.03 2.69
CA SER A 50 1.22 -4.32 3.71
C SER A 50 1.30 -3.30 4.83
N HIS A 51 0.15 -2.85 5.35
CA HIS A 51 0.11 -1.92 6.49
C HIS A 51 0.18 -2.68 7.82
N ILE A 52 0.99 -2.19 8.77
CA ILE A 52 1.06 -2.74 10.14
C ILE A 52 -0.21 -2.36 10.90
N LYS A 53 -0.50 -1.05 10.98
CA LYS A 53 -1.79 -0.53 11.44
C LYS A 53 -2.77 -0.54 10.27
N PRO A 54 -3.90 -1.26 10.35
CA PRO A 54 -4.84 -1.39 9.24
C PRO A 54 -5.27 -0.05 8.66
N TRP A 55 -5.37 0.03 7.33
CA TRP A 55 -5.72 1.28 6.61
C TRP A 55 -6.97 1.98 7.17
N ARG A 56 -7.98 1.18 7.57
CA ARG A 56 -9.26 1.65 8.11
C ARG A 56 -9.13 2.39 9.45
N ASP A 57 -8.12 2.05 10.23
CA ASP A 57 -7.87 2.61 11.57
C ASP A 57 -6.72 3.64 11.54
N ALA A 58 -6.00 3.71 10.43
CA ALA A 58 -4.92 4.66 10.21
C ALA A 58 -5.44 6.05 9.81
N SER A 59 -4.82 7.08 10.37
CA SER A 59 -4.93 8.47 9.90
C SER A 59 -4.33 8.63 8.50
N ASP A 60 -4.64 9.74 7.82
CA ASP A 60 -4.10 10.02 6.48
C ASP A 60 -2.57 10.09 6.47
N GLN A 61 -1.95 10.56 7.56
CA GLN A 61 -0.50 10.57 7.70
C GLN A 61 0.07 9.15 7.86
N GLU A 62 -0.57 8.30 8.68
CA GLU A 62 -0.14 6.91 8.90
C GLU A 62 -0.35 6.01 7.68
N ARG A 63 -1.33 6.33 6.82
CA ARG A 63 -1.57 5.61 5.55
C ARG A 63 -0.42 5.77 4.55
N LEU A 64 0.30 6.88 4.63
CA LEU A 64 1.42 7.23 3.74
C LEU A 64 2.80 7.04 4.40
N ASP A 65 2.85 6.77 5.71
CA ASP A 65 4.10 6.59 6.45
C ASP A 65 4.71 5.19 6.16
N PRO A 66 5.89 5.09 5.51
CA PRO A 66 6.50 3.79 5.22
C PRO A 66 6.89 3.02 6.49
N ARG A 67 7.02 3.68 7.64
CA ARG A 67 7.25 3.00 8.94
C ARG A 67 6.02 2.25 9.42
N ASN A 68 4.84 2.55 8.87
CA ASN A 68 3.62 1.79 9.10
C ASN A 68 3.44 0.64 8.08
N GLY A 69 4.51 0.19 7.44
CA GLY A 69 4.43 -0.85 6.42
C GLY A 69 5.50 -1.92 6.48
N LEU A 70 5.16 -3.07 5.94
CA LEU A 70 6.06 -4.18 5.65
C LEU A 70 5.99 -4.52 4.16
N LEU A 71 7.15 -4.79 3.55
CA LEU A 71 7.20 -5.40 2.23
C LEU A 71 7.14 -6.91 2.43
N LEU A 72 6.07 -7.57 2.03
CA LEU A 72 5.84 -9.00 2.28
C LEU A 72 5.64 -9.76 0.96
N SER A 73 5.95 -11.06 0.96
CA SER A 73 5.46 -11.92 -0.12
C SER A 73 3.94 -12.01 -0.06
N ALA A 74 3.30 -12.16 -1.22
CA ALA A 74 1.86 -12.30 -1.37
C ALA A 74 1.24 -13.39 -0.48
N THR A 75 1.99 -14.44 -0.21
CA THR A 75 1.60 -15.52 0.70
C THR A 75 1.56 -15.10 2.16
N LEU A 76 2.55 -14.33 2.62
CA LEU A 76 2.64 -13.88 4.02
C LEU A 76 1.67 -12.75 4.32
N ASP A 77 1.43 -11.87 3.35
CA ASP A 77 0.44 -10.80 3.42
C ASP A 77 -1.00 -11.32 3.55
N ALA A 78 -1.26 -12.55 3.10
CA ALA A 78 -2.59 -13.14 3.08
C ALA A 78 -2.92 -14.02 4.30
N LEU A 79 -1.98 -14.21 5.23
CA LEU A 79 -2.18 -14.95 6.48
C LEU A 79 -2.96 -14.11 7.50
#